data_AF-A0AAJ4E299-F1
#
_entry.id   AF-A0AAJ4E299-F1
#
_cell.length_a   1.000
_cell.length_b   1.000
_cell.length_c   1.000
_cell.angle_alpha   90.00
_cell.angle_beta   90.00
_cell.angle_gamma   90.00
#
_symmetry.space_group_name_H-M   'P 1'
#
loop_
_entity.id
_entity.type
_entity.pdbx_description
1 polymer ?
#
loop_
_entity_poly.entity_id
_entity_poly.type
_entity_poly.pdbx_seq_one_letter_code
_entity_poly.pdbx_strand_id
1 'polypeptide(L)'
;MSAGDCIVQANDIPNHDFNDAEASFATNVSEQDSNYVLTSQPQQAQNSTALNLGVTNAVMLNGVVIDLLAAACYGVGNEPLGLEKIGCGQDQSDNPWRYDPMSALNNFGTDAHNAHVQPDGTYHYHGSPMAMYDLDCEATGEASPVIGFAADGFPVFGPCFQEPQSSLVRKAESSFVLKGDGTARQAVNGYTTPVAGVGGIVSNNYDGQFRGDYEFLSGQGDLDECNGMTIDGQYGYYITDSYPWVLNCYQGELDDSFSKMGPALTNLLHSH
;
A
#
# COMPACT_ATOMS: atom_id res chain seq x y z
N MET A 1 4.97 -26.16 12.44
CA MET A 1 5.24 -24.88 13.14
C MET A 1 6.59 -25.03 13.79
N SER A 2 7.56 -24.25 13.32
CA SER A 2 8.86 -24.18 13.98
C SER A 2 8.72 -23.35 15.27
N ALA A 3 9.67 -23.45 16.18
CA ALA A 3 9.70 -22.53 17.32
C ALA A 3 10.03 -21.13 16.79
N GLY A 4 9.04 -20.25 16.69
CA GLY A 4 9.22 -18.89 16.18
C GLY A 4 8.14 -18.39 15.23
N ASP A 5 7.19 -19.24 14.80
CA ASP A 5 6.11 -18.83 13.88
C ASP A 5 4.84 -18.46 14.65
N CYS A 6 4.19 -17.37 14.22
CA CYS A 6 2.86 -16.92 14.67
C CYS A 6 1.87 -17.08 13.51
N ILE A 7 0.66 -17.57 13.80
CA ILE A 7 -0.43 -17.63 12.82
C ILE A 7 -1.45 -16.55 13.14
N VAL A 8 -1.75 -15.71 12.16
CA VAL A 8 -2.86 -14.74 12.21
C VAL A 8 -4.01 -15.31 11.39
N GLN A 9 -5.13 -15.58 12.06
CA GLN A 9 -6.38 -15.94 11.41
C GLN A 9 -7.26 -14.70 11.36
N ALA A 10 -7.75 -14.36 10.18
CA ALA A 10 -8.54 -13.16 9.96
C ALA A 10 -9.76 -13.46 9.08
N ASN A 11 -10.87 -12.80 9.38
CA ASN A 11 -12.06 -12.78 8.55
C ASN A 11 -12.17 -11.51 7.70
N ASP A 12 -11.13 -10.68 7.72
CA ASP A 12 -10.98 -9.44 6.95
C ASP A 12 -12.11 -8.41 7.21
N ILE A 13 -12.78 -8.47 8.36
CA ILE A 13 -13.77 -7.47 8.81
C ILE A 13 -13.14 -6.53 9.84
N PRO A 14 -13.13 -5.20 9.61
CA PRO A 14 -12.56 -4.25 10.56
C PRO A 14 -13.35 -4.18 11.85
N ASN A 15 -12.68 -3.74 12.92
CA ASN A 15 -13.28 -3.41 14.21
C ASN A 15 -13.68 -1.93 14.34
N HIS A 16 -13.76 -1.20 13.22
CA HIS A 16 -14.26 0.17 13.11
C HIS A 16 -15.45 0.21 12.16
N ASP A 17 -16.24 1.29 12.22
CA ASP A 17 -17.30 1.52 11.25
C ASP A 17 -16.69 1.77 9.86
N PHE A 18 -17.29 1.20 8.82
CA PHE A 18 -16.81 1.28 7.44
C PHE A 18 -18.01 1.33 6.49
N ASN A 19 -17.77 1.50 5.19
CA ASN A 19 -18.85 1.69 4.21
C ASN A 19 -19.76 2.89 4.57
N ASP A 20 -19.12 4.01 4.91
CA ASP A 20 -19.78 5.27 5.25
C ASP A 20 -20.42 5.96 4.02
N ALA A 21 -20.87 7.20 4.18
CA ALA A 21 -21.52 7.95 3.10
C ALA A 21 -20.56 8.39 1.97
N GLU A 22 -19.26 8.34 2.19
CA GLU A 22 -18.21 8.64 1.22
C GLU A 22 -17.80 7.38 0.43
N ALA A 23 -18.04 6.20 0.99
CA ALA A 23 -17.81 4.91 0.34
C ALA A 23 -18.70 4.68 -0.90
N SER A 24 -18.12 4.07 -1.94
CA SER A 24 -18.85 3.64 -3.15
C SER A 24 -18.37 2.26 -3.60
N PHE A 25 -18.53 1.26 -2.73
CA PHE A 25 -18.03 -0.08 -3.00
C PHE A 25 -18.78 -0.76 -4.15
N ALA A 26 -18.01 -1.34 -5.08
CA ALA A 26 -18.57 -2.11 -6.20
C ALA A 26 -19.16 -3.45 -5.75
N THR A 27 -18.67 -3.99 -4.63
CA THR A 27 -19.03 -5.30 -4.10
C THR A 27 -19.37 -5.17 -2.62
N ASN A 28 -20.31 -6.00 -2.14
CA ASN A 28 -20.60 -6.08 -0.71
C ASN A 28 -19.47 -6.80 0.01
N VAL A 29 -19.11 -6.31 1.19
CA VAL A 29 -18.19 -6.99 2.10
C VAL A 29 -18.74 -8.36 2.53
N SER A 30 -17.86 -9.33 2.73
CA SER A 30 -18.16 -10.59 3.40
C SER A 30 -16.98 -11.08 4.21
N GLU A 31 -17.26 -11.86 5.25
CA GLU A 31 -16.23 -12.55 6.02
C GLU A 31 -15.39 -13.46 5.11
N GLN A 32 -14.08 -13.42 5.31
CA GLN A 32 -13.11 -14.30 4.67
C GLN A 32 -12.61 -15.37 5.65
N ASP A 33 -11.78 -16.31 5.16
CA ASP A 33 -11.08 -17.31 5.98
C ASP A 33 -9.59 -17.27 5.63
N SER A 34 -8.91 -16.22 6.09
CA SER A 34 -7.53 -15.92 5.76
C SER A 34 -6.59 -16.41 6.88
N ASN A 35 -5.47 -17.01 6.49
CA ASN A 35 -4.45 -17.52 7.43
C ASN A 35 -3.07 -17.04 6.98
N TYR A 36 -2.41 -16.26 7.83
CA TYR A 36 -1.08 -15.70 7.58
C TYR A 36 -0.07 -16.23 8.58
N VAL A 37 1.12 -16.60 8.11
CA VAL A 37 2.23 -17.06 8.93
C VAL A 37 3.25 -15.94 9.00
N LEU A 38 3.60 -15.54 10.22
CA LEU A 38 4.58 -14.51 10.50
C LEU A 38 5.72 -15.13 11.31
N THR A 39 6.97 -14.85 10.92
CA THR A 39 8.11 -15.13 11.78
C THR A 39 8.17 -14.10 12.91
N SER A 40 8.41 -14.55 14.14
CA SER A 40 8.70 -13.68 15.29
C SER A 40 10.11 -13.10 15.26
N GLN A 41 10.92 -13.49 14.28
CA GLN A 41 12.31 -13.04 14.10
C GLN A 41 12.57 -12.75 12.61
N PRO A 42 11.92 -11.73 12.02
CA PRO A 42 12.20 -11.34 10.64
C PRO A 42 13.66 -10.90 10.51
N GLN A 43 14.27 -11.24 9.37
CA GLN A 43 15.65 -10.88 9.04
C GLN A 43 15.67 -10.05 7.77
N GLN A 44 16.51 -9.02 7.75
CA GLN A 44 16.72 -8.24 6.53
C GLN A 44 17.40 -9.11 5.48
N ALA A 45 16.81 -9.16 4.30
CA ALA A 45 17.38 -9.75 3.11
C ALA A 45 18.52 -8.88 2.57
N GLN A 46 19.36 -9.45 1.70
CA GLN A 46 20.44 -8.70 1.06
C GLN A 46 19.94 -7.68 0.04
N ASN A 47 18.77 -7.92 -0.54
CA ASN A 47 18.11 -7.04 -1.49
C ASN A 47 16.63 -6.96 -1.12
N SER A 48 16.03 -5.81 -1.35
CA SER A 48 14.58 -5.65 -1.21
C SER A 48 13.82 -6.43 -2.28
N THR A 49 12.59 -6.82 -1.95
CA THR A 49 11.66 -7.48 -2.87
C THR A 49 10.56 -6.50 -3.25
N ALA A 50 10.33 -6.30 -4.55
CA ALA A 50 9.27 -5.41 -5.02
C ALA A 50 7.87 -5.93 -4.63
N LEU A 51 6.91 -5.00 -4.50
CA LEU A 51 5.50 -5.39 -4.40
C LEU A 51 5.06 -6.07 -5.71
N ASN A 52 4.15 -7.04 -5.60
CA ASN A 52 3.59 -7.73 -6.74
C ASN A 52 2.11 -7.95 -6.52
N LEU A 53 1.31 -7.82 -7.57
CA LEU A 53 -0.08 -8.25 -7.53
C LEU A 53 -0.12 -9.74 -7.18
N GLY A 54 -1.05 -10.15 -6.31
CA GLY A 54 -1.12 -11.53 -5.85
C GLY A 54 -0.33 -11.83 -4.58
N VAL A 55 0.33 -10.85 -3.99
CA VAL A 55 0.86 -10.95 -2.63
C VAL A 55 0.13 -9.95 -1.76
N THR A 56 -0.59 -10.41 -0.74
CA THR A 56 -1.12 -9.52 0.30
C THR A 56 0.05 -8.80 0.96
N ASN A 57 0.05 -7.47 1.03
CA ASN A 57 1.23 -6.74 1.45
C ASN A 57 1.46 -6.80 2.96
N ALA A 58 0.38 -6.74 3.72
CA ALA A 58 0.41 -6.85 5.17
C ALA A 58 -0.95 -7.31 5.70
N VAL A 59 -0.96 -7.85 6.91
CA VAL A 59 -2.17 -8.07 7.70
C VAL A 59 -2.15 -7.16 8.92
N MET A 60 -3.20 -6.39 9.10
CA MET A 60 -3.35 -5.48 10.24
C MET A 60 -3.87 -6.24 11.47
N LEU A 61 -3.61 -5.72 12.67
CA LEU A 61 -4.05 -6.33 13.94
C LEU A 61 -5.58 -6.38 14.10
N ASN A 62 -6.33 -5.63 13.32
CA ASN A 62 -7.79 -5.73 13.25
C ASN A 62 -8.28 -6.80 12.25
N GLY A 63 -7.36 -7.54 11.61
CA GLY A 63 -7.64 -8.60 10.64
C GLY A 63 -7.72 -8.12 9.19
N VAL A 64 -7.83 -6.82 8.93
CA VAL A 64 -7.92 -6.31 7.55
C VAL A 64 -6.55 -6.31 6.88
N VAL A 65 -6.51 -6.61 5.60
CA VAL A 65 -5.29 -6.67 4.81
C VAL A 65 -4.94 -5.34 4.15
N ILE A 66 -3.65 -5.17 3.85
CA ILE A 66 -3.16 -4.12 2.96
C ILE A 66 -2.94 -4.71 1.58
N ASP A 67 -3.47 -4.03 0.56
CA ASP A 67 -3.16 -4.26 -0.84
C ASP A 67 -2.91 -2.89 -1.48
N LEU A 68 -1.67 -2.55 -1.83
CA LEU A 68 -1.30 -1.19 -2.27
C LEU A 68 -1.34 -1.00 -3.78
N LEU A 69 -1.50 -2.09 -4.54
CA LEU A 69 -1.42 -2.03 -5.99
C LEU A 69 -2.82 -2.01 -6.59
N ALA A 70 -3.13 -0.96 -7.35
CA ALA A 70 -4.29 -0.99 -8.23
C ALA A 70 -4.12 -2.10 -9.28
N ALA A 71 -5.20 -2.80 -9.61
CA ALA A 71 -5.25 -3.70 -10.75
C ALA A 71 -5.33 -2.95 -12.10
N ALA A 72 -5.14 -1.63 -12.12
CA ALA A 72 -5.32 -0.76 -13.28
C ALA A 72 -4.01 -0.10 -13.70
N CYS A 73 -3.73 -0.10 -15.01
CA CYS A 73 -2.62 0.60 -15.61
C CYS A 73 -3.11 1.32 -16.87
N TYR A 74 -2.64 2.54 -17.08
CA TYR A 74 -3.04 3.35 -18.23
C TYR A 74 -2.67 2.67 -19.55
N GLY A 75 -3.65 2.55 -20.45
CA GLY A 75 -3.47 1.95 -21.76
C GLY A 75 -3.33 0.42 -21.74
N VAL A 76 -3.75 -0.24 -20.66
CA VAL A 76 -3.76 -1.71 -20.55
C VAL A 76 -5.19 -2.19 -20.29
N GLY A 77 -5.62 -3.23 -21.01
CA GLY A 77 -6.97 -3.78 -20.91
C GLY A 77 -7.90 -3.29 -22.03
N ASN A 78 -9.21 -3.49 -21.85
CA ASN A 78 -10.24 -3.18 -22.84
C ASN A 78 -11.12 -1.97 -22.48
N GLU A 79 -10.84 -1.32 -21.34
CA GLU A 79 -11.57 -0.14 -20.90
C GLU A 79 -11.15 1.11 -21.70
N PRO A 80 -12.00 2.15 -21.76
CA PRO A 80 -11.63 3.40 -22.43
C PRO A 80 -10.35 3.99 -21.83
N LEU A 81 -9.44 4.43 -22.70
CA LEU A 81 -8.14 4.99 -22.32
C LEU A 81 -8.30 6.15 -21.31
N GLY A 82 -7.59 6.06 -20.18
CA GLY A 82 -7.64 7.02 -19.09
C GLY A 82 -8.78 6.80 -18.09
N LEU A 83 -9.61 5.76 -18.25
CA LEU A 83 -10.71 5.41 -17.35
C LEU A 83 -10.58 3.99 -16.78
N GLU A 84 -9.42 3.36 -16.94
CA GLU A 84 -9.18 1.97 -16.54
C GLU A 84 -9.29 1.79 -15.01
N LYS A 85 -9.99 0.73 -14.62
CA LYS A 85 -10.10 0.19 -13.25
C LYS A 85 -9.50 -1.20 -13.14
N ILE A 86 -9.22 -1.85 -14.27
CA ILE A 86 -8.63 -3.19 -14.36
C ILE A 86 -7.58 -3.25 -15.47
N GLY A 87 -6.92 -4.40 -15.65
CA GLY A 87 -6.06 -4.67 -16.81
C GLY A 87 -4.55 -4.68 -16.53
N CYS A 88 -4.11 -4.39 -15.31
CA CYS A 88 -2.71 -4.48 -14.92
C CYS A 88 -2.42 -5.78 -14.18
N GLY A 89 -1.73 -6.72 -14.83
CA GLY A 89 -1.41 -8.02 -14.26
C GLY A 89 -0.12 -8.07 -13.43
N GLN A 90 0.24 -9.27 -12.96
CA GLN A 90 1.50 -9.51 -12.22
C GLN A 90 2.74 -9.18 -13.07
N ASP A 91 2.67 -9.43 -14.37
CA ASP A 91 3.72 -9.12 -15.36
C ASP A 91 3.89 -7.61 -15.61
N GLN A 92 2.97 -6.80 -15.08
CA GLN A 92 2.95 -5.35 -15.17
C GLN A 92 3.26 -4.68 -13.82
N SER A 93 3.86 -5.40 -12.86
CA SER A 93 4.20 -4.85 -11.54
C SER A 93 5.03 -3.57 -11.63
N ASP A 94 5.97 -3.52 -12.58
CA ASP A 94 6.85 -2.37 -12.84
C ASP A 94 6.28 -1.37 -13.87
N ASN A 95 4.99 -1.43 -14.19
CA ASN A 95 4.38 -0.51 -15.15
C ASN A 95 4.44 0.93 -14.60
N PRO A 96 5.08 1.88 -15.32
CA PRO A 96 5.27 3.25 -14.85
C PRO A 96 3.95 4.02 -14.70
N TRP A 97 2.89 3.59 -15.38
CA TRP A 97 1.58 4.22 -15.39
C TRP A 97 0.54 3.35 -14.67
N ARG A 98 0.95 2.65 -13.61
CA ARG A 98 0.03 2.04 -12.64
C ARG A 98 -0.62 3.14 -11.80
N TYR A 99 -1.94 3.16 -11.78
CA TYR A 99 -2.68 4.13 -10.99
C TYR A 99 -2.39 3.96 -9.50
N ASP A 100 -2.30 5.08 -8.78
CA ASP A 100 -2.27 5.07 -7.31
C ASP A 100 -3.71 5.13 -6.77
N PRO A 101 -4.21 4.09 -6.07
CA PRO A 101 -5.55 4.09 -5.49
C PRO A 101 -5.82 5.26 -4.55
N MET A 102 -4.78 5.76 -3.86
CA MET A 102 -4.88 6.82 -2.87
C MET A 102 -4.71 8.23 -3.44
N SER A 103 -4.35 8.35 -4.72
CA SER A 103 -4.28 9.66 -5.35
C SER A 103 -5.65 10.28 -5.44
N ALA A 104 -5.78 11.54 -4.98
CA ALA A 104 -7.01 12.32 -5.12
C ALA A 104 -7.40 12.60 -6.60
N LEU A 105 -6.48 12.35 -7.54
CA LEU A 105 -6.72 12.45 -8.98
C LEU A 105 -7.36 11.18 -9.55
N ASN A 106 -7.47 10.13 -8.74
CA ASN A 106 -8.14 8.89 -9.06
C ASN A 106 -9.39 8.74 -8.20
N ASN A 107 -10.29 7.87 -8.66
CA ASN A 107 -11.47 7.50 -7.89
C ASN A 107 -11.63 5.98 -7.91
N PHE A 108 -11.01 5.30 -6.95
CA PHE A 108 -11.16 3.84 -6.75
C PHE A 108 -12.22 3.50 -5.69
N GLY A 109 -13.00 4.49 -5.23
CA GLY A 109 -14.14 4.29 -4.34
C GLY A 109 -13.75 3.87 -2.93
N THR A 110 -12.57 4.29 -2.45
CA THR A 110 -12.14 4.10 -1.07
C THR A 110 -13.03 4.88 -0.10
N ASP A 111 -13.28 4.33 1.08
CA ASP A 111 -13.98 5.03 2.17
C ASP A 111 -13.06 5.94 2.99
N ALA A 112 -13.57 6.52 4.08
CA ALA A 112 -12.80 7.40 4.96
C ALA A 112 -11.61 6.70 5.66
N HIS A 113 -11.56 5.36 5.60
CA HIS A 113 -10.46 4.55 6.11
C HIS A 113 -9.51 4.09 5.00
N ASN A 114 -9.60 4.70 3.81
CA ASN A 114 -8.73 4.43 2.67
C ASN A 114 -8.80 2.97 2.17
N ALA A 115 -9.99 2.35 2.31
CA ALA A 115 -10.22 0.98 1.92
C ALA A 115 -11.41 0.82 0.99
N HIS A 116 -11.41 -0.28 0.22
CA HIS A 116 -12.58 -0.74 -0.50
C HIS A 116 -12.65 -2.26 -0.52
N VAL A 117 -13.60 -2.80 -1.29
CA VAL A 117 -13.94 -4.22 -1.29
C VAL A 117 -13.57 -4.87 -2.61
N GLN A 118 -12.88 -6.01 -2.55
CA GLN A 118 -12.58 -6.83 -3.73
C GLN A 118 -13.82 -7.61 -4.23
N PRO A 119 -13.80 -8.17 -5.46
CA PRO A 119 -14.90 -8.98 -5.99
C PRO A 119 -15.32 -10.19 -5.14
N ASP A 120 -14.45 -10.72 -4.27
CA ASP A 120 -14.78 -11.79 -3.32
C ASP A 120 -15.29 -11.31 -1.96
N GLY A 121 -15.49 -10.00 -1.79
CA GLY A 121 -15.98 -9.40 -0.55
C GLY A 121 -14.87 -9.05 0.45
N THR A 122 -13.59 -9.24 0.11
CA THR A 122 -12.48 -8.84 0.98
C THR A 122 -12.38 -7.32 1.10
N TYR A 123 -12.59 -6.78 2.29
CA TYR A 123 -12.29 -5.38 2.61
C TYR A 123 -10.78 -5.21 2.83
N HIS A 124 -10.16 -4.21 2.22
CA HIS A 124 -8.71 -4.02 2.24
C HIS A 124 -8.32 -2.54 2.13
N TYR A 125 -7.26 -2.13 2.83
CA TYR A 125 -6.75 -0.77 2.76
C TYR A 125 -5.71 -0.59 1.65
N HIS A 126 -5.75 0.57 1.03
CA HIS A 126 -4.72 1.10 0.13
C HIS A 126 -3.81 2.15 0.80
N GLY A 127 -4.17 2.60 2.00
CA GLY A 127 -3.45 3.62 2.75
C GLY A 127 -3.71 3.50 4.25
N SER A 128 -3.67 4.63 4.95
CA SER A 128 -3.87 4.66 6.40
C SER A 128 -5.26 4.13 6.79
N PRO A 129 -5.37 3.20 7.77
CA PRO A 129 -6.67 2.78 8.30
C PRO A 129 -7.37 3.84 9.17
N MET A 130 -6.68 4.92 9.56
CA MET A 130 -7.20 6.05 10.38
C MET A 130 -7.88 5.70 11.72
N ALA A 131 -7.89 4.42 12.12
CA ALA A 131 -8.65 3.91 13.28
C ALA A 131 -7.82 2.99 14.20
N MET A 132 -6.52 2.83 13.93
CA MET A 132 -5.66 1.87 14.64
C MET A 132 -4.57 2.51 15.50
N TYR A 133 -4.50 3.83 15.52
CA TYR A 133 -3.49 4.61 16.23
C TYR A 133 -4.05 5.99 16.58
N ASP A 134 -3.36 6.72 17.46
CA ASP A 134 -3.71 8.10 17.81
C ASP A 134 -3.36 9.04 16.65
N LEU A 135 -4.37 9.73 16.12
CA LEU A 135 -4.21 10.68 15.01
C LEU A 135 -3.46 11.94 15.44
N ASP A 136 -3.47 12.26 16.74
CA ASP A 136 -2.84 13.43 17.34
C ASP A 136 -1.57 13.05 18.14
N CYS A 137 -0.85 12.00 17.69
CA CYS A 137 0.32 11.45 18.37
C CYS A 137 1.44 12.47 18.68
N GLU A 138 1.58 13.52 17.88
CA GLU A 138 2.53 14.61 18.14
C GLU A 138 2.12 15.47 19.35
N ALA A 139 0.82 15.62 19.59
CA ALA A 139 0.27 16.36 20.72
C ALA A 139 0.26 15.51 22.00
N THR A 140 0.00 14.21 21.90
CA THR A 140 0.09 13.29 23.05
C THR A 140 1.53 12.96 23.41
N GLY A 141 2.47 13.10 22.48
CA GLY A 141 3.89 12.85 22.72
C GLY A 141 4.21 11.36 22.79
N GLU A 142 3.36 10.52 22.21
CA GLU A 142 3.48 9.06 22.24
C GLU A 142 3.72 8.53 20.83
N ALA A 143 4.76 7.71 20.66
CA ALA A 143 5.03 7.06 19.39
C ALA A 143 3.89 6.10 19.02
N SER A 144 3.66 5.94 17.72
CA SER A 144 2.61 5.06 17.23
C SER A 144 2.91 3.59 17.55
N PRO A 145 1.87 2.79 17.88
CA PRO A 145 2.05 1.37 18.12
C PRO A 145 2.30 0.61 16.81
N VAL A 146 2.70 -0.65 16.94
CA VAL A 146 2.56 -1.63 15.86
C VAL A 146 1.07 -1.84 15.60
N ILE A 147 0.64 -1.67 14.36
CA ILE A 147 -0.75 -1.85 13.91
C ILE A 147 -0.92 -3.04 12.98
N GLY A 148 0.17 -3.70 12.57
CA GLY A 148 0.13 -4.89 11.72
C GLY A 148 1.51 -5.43 11.40
N PHE A 149 1.56 -6.41 10.51
CA PHE A 149 2.81 -7.02 10.04
C PHE A 149 2.76 -7.23 8.52
N ALA A 150 3.86 -6.89 7.85
CA ALA A 150 4.03 -7.11 6.42
C ALA A 150 4.29 -8.59 6.11
N ALA A 151 4.17 -8.95 4.83
CA ALA A 151 4.38 -10.31 4.34
C ALA A 151 5.78 -10.88 4.61
N ASP A 152 6.76 -10.03 4.91
CA ASP A 152 8.12 -10.40 5.30
C ASP A 152 8.35 -10.47 6.83
N GLY A 153 7.27 -10.33 7.61
CA GLY A 153 7.26 -10.43 9.06
C GLY A 153 7.66 -9.16 9.81
N PHE A 154 8.12 -8.10 9.15
CA PHE A 154 8.43 -6.85 9.84
C PHE A 154 7.16 -6.10 10.27
N PRO A 155 7.19 -5.41 11.42
CA PRO A 155 6.04 -4.65 11.92
C PRO A 155 5.71 -3.46 11.03
N VAL A 156 4.43 -3.13 10.97
CA VAL A 156 3.89 -1.89 10.42
C VAL A 156 3.45 -1.02 11.60
N PHE A 157 4.00 0.17 11.72
CA PHE A 157 3.67 1.16 12.74
C PHE A 157 2.70 2.20 12.20
N GLY A 158 1.94 2.85 13.08
CA GLY A 158 1.31 4.13 12.75
C GLY A 158 2.35 5.22 12.44
N PRO A 159 1.91 6.46 12.17
CA PRO A 159 2.76 7.46 11.53
C PRO A 159 3.81 8.08 12.45
N CYS A 160 3.60 8.13 13.76
CA CYS A 160 4.51 8.80 14.67
C CYS A 160 5.61 7.89 15.19
N PHE A 161 6.81 8.45 15.32
CA PHE A 161 7.94 7.84 16.02
C PHE A 161 8.57 8.85 16.96
N GLN A 162 9.32 8.35 17.95
CA GLN A 162 10.18 9.19 18.77
C GLN A 162 11.54 9.31 18.10
N GLU A 163 12.02 10.54 17.90
CA GLU A 163 13.34 10.76 17.32
C GLU A 163 14.45 10.13 18.18
N PRO A 164 15.43 9.43 17.57
CA PRO A 164 16.55 8.88 18.29
C PRO A 164 17.27 9.92 19.15
N GLN A 165 17.53 9.57 20.41
CA GLN A 165 18.22 10.44 21.38
C GLN A 165 17.52 11.79 21.65
N SER A 166 16.24 11.90 21.30
CA SER A 166 15.37 13.05 21.54
C SER A 166 14.10 12.59 22.26
N SER A 167 13.37 13.52 22.87
CA SER A 167 12.02 13.28 23.38
C SER A 167 10.94 13.80 22.41
N LEU A 168 11.33 14.23 21.21
CA LEU A 168 10.41 14.70 20.19
C LEU A 168 9.69 13.50 19.56
N VAL A 169 8.37 13.52 19.58
CA VAL A 169 7.52 12.63 18.80
C VAL A 169 6.93 13.42 17.65
N ARG A 170 7.09 12.89 16.43
CA ARG A 170 6.54 13.47 15.21
C ARG A 170 6.20 12.39 14.20
N LYS A 171 5.43 12.74 13.17
CA LYS A 171 5.19 11.84 12.04
C LYS A 171 6.48 11.55 11.24
N ALA A 172 6.60 10.33 10.75
CA ALA A 172 7.62 9.91 9.81
C ALA A 172 7.34 10.52 8.42
N GLU A 173 8.39 11.04 7.79
CA GLU A 173 8.32 11.64 6.45
C GLU A 173 8.83 10.64 5.40
N SER A 174 8.02 10.41 4.36
CA SER A 174 8.43 9.62 3.21
C SER A 174 9.57 10.30 2.43
N SER A 175 10.51 9.51 1.93
CA SER A 175 11.59 9.98 1.05
C SER A 175 11.21 9.96 -0.44
N PHE A 176 9.94 9.71 -0.77
CA PHE A 176 9.45 9.78 -2.14
C PHE A 176 9.01 11.19 -2.51
N VAL A 177 9.44 11.64 -3.70
CA VAL A 177 9.06 12.93 -4.26
C VAL A 177 8.51 12.74 -5.67
N LEU A 178 7.77 13.73 -6.18
CA LEU A 178 7.38 13.73 -7.59
C LEU A 178 8.61 13.87 -8.47
N LYS A 179 8.65 13.05 -9.52
CA LYS A 179 9.75 13.05 -10.49
C LYS A 179 9.93 14.42 -11.10
N GLY A 180 11.18 14.85 -11.13
CA GLY A 180 11.56 16.14 -11.71
C GLY A 180 10.71 17.30 -11.20
N ASP A 181 10.33 17.29 -9.91
CA ASP A 181 9.54 18.35 -9.26
C ASP A 181 8.21 18.65 -9.99
N GLY A 182 7.52 17.60 -10.41
CA GLY A 182 6.23 17.72 -11.08
C GLY A 182 6.29 18.26 -12.51
N THR A 183 7.40 18.04 -13.20
CA THR A 183 7.54 18.33 -14.64
C THR A 183 6.75 17.35 -15.50
N ALA A 184 6.75 17.57 -16.82
CA ALA A 184 6.06 16.72 -17.77
C ALA A 184 6.55 15.25 -17.73
N ARG A 185 5.61 14.30 -17.74
CA ARG A 185 5.86 12.87 -17.89
C ARG A 185 6.66 12.61 -19.16
N GLN A 186 7.72 11.81 -19.04
CA GLN A 186 8.55 11.44 -20.17
C GLN A 186 8.03 10.16 -20.83
N ALA A 187 8.31 9.99 -22.12
CA ALA A 187 7.99 8.75 -22.82
C ALA A 187 8.82 7.59 -22.26
N VAL A 188 8.15 6.48 -21.94
CA VAL A 188 8.80 5.24 -21.51
C VAL A 188 8.61 4.21 -22.62
N ASN A 189 9.70 3.64 -23.11
CA ASN A 189 9.66 2.70 -24.22
C ASN A 189 8.76 1.49 -23.88
N GLY A 190 7.83 1.17 -24.79
CA GLY A 190 6.87 0.09 -24.59
C GLY A 190 5.56 0.49 -23.89
N TYR A 191 5.43 1.72 -23.41
CA TYR A 191 4.23 2.21 -22.72
C TYR A 191 3.65 3.45 -23.40
N THR A 192 2.31 3.55 -23.41
CA THR A 192 1.62 4.76 -23.85
C THR A 192 1.72 5.82 -22.76
N THR A 193 2.30 6.99 -23.06
CA THR A 193 2.37 8.08 -22.08
C THR A 193 0.98 8.67 -21.81
N PRO A 194 0.58 8.88 -20.54
CA PRO A 194 -0.65 9.59 -20.18
C PRO A 194 -0.68 11.01 -20.74
N VAL A 195 -1.84 11.41 -21.28
CA VAL A 195 -2.05 12.75 -21.87
C VAL A 195 -3.26 13.42 -21.21
N ALA A 196 -3.09 14.66 -20.77
CA ALA A 196 -4.12 15.48 -20.16
C ALA A 196 -5.39 15.54 -21.02
N GLY A 197 -6.55 15.33 -20.39
CA GLY A 197 -7.87 15.35 -21.04
C GLY A 197 -8.26 14.05 -21.75
N VAL A 198 -7.40 13.02 -21.75
CA VAL A 198 -7.78 11.67 -22.17
C VAL A 198 -8.35 10.94 -20.96
N GLY A 199 -9.64 10.60 -21.00
CA GLY A 199 -10.33 9.99 -19.86
C GLY A 199 -10.23 10.87 -18.61
N GLY A 200 -9.76 10.30 -17.51
CA GLY A 200 -9.54 10.97 -16.23
C GLY A 200 -8.15 11.59 -16.05
N ILE A 201 -7.29 11.62 -17.08
CA ILE A 201 -5.93 12.15 -16.93
C ILE A 201 -5.96 13.67 -16.76
N VAL A 202 -5.51 14.15 -15.60
CA VAL A 202 -5.67 15.56 -15.20
C VAL A 202 -4.60 16.46 -15.82
N SER A 203 -3.35 15.99 -15.88
CA SER A 203 -2.24 16.76 -16.43
C SER A 203 -1.26 15.89 -17.23
N ASN A 204 -0.35 16.54 -17.95
CA ASN A 204 0.78 15.87 -18.60
C ASN A 204 1.97 15.68 -17.65
N ASN A 205 1.85 16.10 -16.39
CA ASN A 205 2.95 16.18 -15.44
C ASN A 205 2.97 14.99 -14.48
N TYR A 206 4.11 14.75 -13.85
CA TYR A 206 4.18 13.91 -12.66
C TYR A 206 3.38 14.59 -11.55
N ASP A 207 2.12 14.19 -11.35
CA ASP A 207 1.17 14.84 -10.43
C ASP A 207 0.68 13.90 -9.33
N GLY A 208 1.22 12.68 -9.29
CA GLY A 208 0.87 11.66 -8.31
C GLY A 208 -0.37 10.87 -8.71
N GLN A 209 -0.91 11.03 -9.92
CA GLN A 209 -1.99 10.18 -10.42
C GLN A 209 -1.52 8.73 -10.61
N PHE A 210 -0.23 8.53 -10.89
CA PHE A 210 0.38 7.21 -11.04
C PHE A 210 1.43 6.98 -9.97
N ARG A 211 1.56 5.73 -9.51
CA ARG A 211 2.64 5.33 -8.59
C ARG A 211 4.02 5.64 -9.19
N GLY A 212 4.17 5.44 -10.50
CA GLY A 212 5.40 5.75 -11.22
C GLY A 212 5.66 7.24 -11.46
N ASP A 213 4.80 8.14 -10.98
CA ASP A 213 5.11 9.58 -10.93
C ASP A 213 6.11 9.92 -9.82
N TYR A 214 6.27 9.04 -8.83
CA TYR A 214 7.19 9.24 -7.71
C TYR A 214 8.56 8.60 -7.96
N GLU A 215 9.59 9.18 -7.37
CA GLU A 215 10.92 8.60 -7.23
C GLU A 215 11.41 8.68 -5.79
N PHE A 216 12.12 7.63 -5.35
CA PHE A 216 12.81 7.64 -4.07
C PHE A 216 14.08 8.47 -4.16
N LEU A 217 14.25 9.39 -3.20
CA LEU A 217 15.48 10.15 -3.03
C LEU A 217 15.98 10.01 -1.60
N SER A 218 17.10 9.29 -1.44
CA SER A 218 17.71 9.03 -0.13
C SER A 218 17.93 10.31 0.67
N GLY A 219 17.39 10.34 1.89
CA GLY A 219 17.56 11.45 2.83
C GLY A 219 16.64 12.66 2.57
N GLN A 220 15.64 12.54 1.70
CA GLN A 220 14.59 13.56 1.57
C GLN A 220 13.63 13.56 2.76
N GLY A 221 13.32 12.38 3.29
CA GLY A 221 12.57 12.19 4.53
C GLY A 221 13.33 11.27 5.48
N ASP A 222 12.59 10.60 6.37
CA ASP A 222 13.13 9.67 7.36
C ASP A 222 13.29 8.25 6.81
N LEU A 223 12.40 7.88 5.89
CA LEU A 223 12.17 6.49 5.51
C LEU A 223 13.01 6.07 4.29
N ASP A 224 13.33 4.78 4.22
CA ASP A 224 14.05 4.14 3.11
C ASP A 224 13.16 3.94 1.87
N GLU A 225 13.70 3.31 0.82
CA GLU A 225 12.98 3.05 -0.43
C GLU A 225 11.79 2.10 -0.29
N CYS A 226 11.69 1.37 0.83
CA CYS A 226 10.56 0.51 1.15
C CYS A 226 9.55 1.18 2.09
N ASN A 227 9.77 2.44 2.45
CA ASN A 227 8.99 3.21 3.42
C ASN A 227 9.11 2.72 4.86
N GLY A 228 10.28 2.20 5.22
CA GLY A 228 10.60 1.80 6.59
C GLY A 228 11.85 2.47 7.11
N MET A 229 12.12 2.28 8.39
CA MET A 229 13.35 2.71 9.03
C MET A 229 13.67 1.84 10.24
N THR A 230 14.90 1.95 10.75
CA THR A 230 15.33 1.27 11.97
C THR A 230 15.40 2.26 13.13
N ILE A 231 14.60 2.02 14.17
CA ILE A 231 14.66 2.75 15.44
C ILE A 231 15.05 1.74 16.53
N ASP A 232 16.06 2.08 17.33
CA ASP A 232 16.57 1.24 18.44
C ASP A 232 16.86 -0.23 18.06
N GLY A 233 17.32 -0.45 16.82
CA GLY A 233 17.67 -1.76 16.30
C GLY A 233 16.48 -2.59 15.79
N GLN A 234 15.27 -2.04 15.78
CA GLN A 234 14.09 -2.66 15.16
C GLN A 234 13.73 -1.93 13.86
N TYR A 235 13.79 -2.67 12.76
CA TYR A 235 13.25 -2.22 11.48
C TYR A 235 11.72 -2.39 11.45
N GLY A 236 11.03 -1.46 10.81
CA GLY A 236 9.62 -1.61 10.46
C GLY A 236 9.17 -0.55 9.46
N TYR A 237 7.99 -0.79 8.90
CA TYR A 237 7.32 0.11 7.96
C TYR A 237 6.46 1.12 8.71
N TYR A 238 6.26 2.30 8.14
CA TYR A 238 5.48 3.36 8.75
C TYR A 238 4.34 3.83 7.84
N ILE A 239 3.15 4.01 8.42
CA ILE A 239 2.08 4.75 7.73
C ILE A 239 2.55 6.18 7.49
N THR A 240 2.33 6.69 6.28
CA THR A 240 2.70 8.06 5.90
C THR A 240 1.52 8.83 5.31
N ASP A 241 1.51 10.14 5.52
CA ASP A 241 0.52 11.06 4.93
C ASP A 241 0.77 11.31 3.42
N SER A 242 1.84 10.74 2.86
CA SER A 242 2.23 10.84 1.45
C SER A 242 2.63 9.48 0.89
N TYR A 243 2.68 9.37 -0.45
CA TYR A 243 3.15 8.16 -1.15
C TYR A 243 4.45 7.63 -0.51
N PRO A 244 4.57 6.32 -0.25
CA PRO A 244 3.73 5.20 -0.70
C PRO A 244 2.64 4.75 0.29
N TRP A 245 2.30 5.61 1.26
CA TRP A 245 1.20 5.46 2.24
C TRP A 245 1.45 4.43 3.34
N VAL A 246 2.06 3.28 3.01
CA VAL A 246 2.37 2.20 3.97
C VAL A 246 3.75 1.58 3.69
N LEU A 247 3.91 0.94 2.53
CA LEU A 247 5.18 0.33 2.08
C LEU A 247 5.35 0.41 0.56
N ASN A 248 6.58 0.31 0.07
CA ASN A 248 6.87 0.30 -1.38
C ASN A 248 7.69 -0.92 -1.83
N CYS A 249 8.29 -1.64 -0.91
CA CYS A 249 8.93 -2.93 -1.11
C CYS A 249 9.05 -3.65 0.24
N TYR A 250 9.61 -4.86 0.22
CA TYR A 250 9.90 -5.64 1.42
C TYR A 250 11.40 -5.70 1.66
N GLN A 251 11.83 -5.54 2.90
CA GLN A 251 13.23 -5.69 3.34
C GLN A 251 13.55 -7.10 3.82
N GLY A 252 12.57 -7.98 4.01
CA GLY A 252 12.78 -9.37 4.43
C GLY A 252 12.37 -10.42 3.40
N GLU A 253 12.42 -11.68 3.82
CA GLU A 253 11.90 -12.82 3.05
C GLU A 253 10.40 -12.96 3.26
N LEU A 254 9.64 -13.06 2.17
CA LEU A 254 8.19 -13.23 2.21
C LEU A 254 7.80 -14.64 2.64
N ASP A 255 6.73 -14.75 3.42
CA ASP A 255 6.09 -16.03 3.70
C ASP A 255 5.03 -16.36 2.63
N ASP A 256 5.05 -17.60 2.13
CA ASP A 256 4.14 -18.08 1.07
C ASP A 256 2.66 -17.99 1.45
N SER A 257 2.31 -17.92 2.74
CA SER A 257 0.93 -17.73 3.21
C SER A 257 0.32 -16.40 2.77
N PHE A 258 1.13 -15.39 2.42
CA PHE A 258 0.66 -14.12 1.86
C PHE A 258 0.41 -14.18 0.35
N SER A 259 0.84 -15.25 -0.33
CA SER A 259 0.65 -15.42 -1.76
C SER A 259 -0.77 -15.90 -2.06
N LYS A 260 -1.50 -15.13 -2.85
CA LYS A 260 -2.82 -15.49 -3.39
C LYS A 260 -2.62 -16.38 -4.63
N MET A 261 -3.38 -17.47 -4.68
CA MET A 261 -3.36 -18.43 -5.78
C MET A 261 -4.76 -18.68 -6.31
N GLY A 262 -4.86 -19.15 -7.57
CA GLY A 262 -6.12 -19.58 -8.17
C GLY A 262 -7.17 -18.47 -8.16
N PRO A 263 -8.41 -18.74 -7.71
CA PRO A 263 -9.50 -17.75 -7.74
C PRO A 263 -9.18 -16.43 -7.03
N ALA A 264 -8.48 -16.47 -5.90
CA ALA A 264 -8.12 -15.26 -5.16
C ALA A 264 -7.17 -14.36 -5.95
N LEU A 265 -6.23 -14.97 -6.70
CA LEU A 265 -5.37 -14.21 -7.62
C LEU A 265 -6.17 -13.64 -8.79
N THR A 266 -7.11 -14.42 -9.36
CA THR A 266 -8.00 -13.93 -10.43
C THR A 266 -8.83 -12.73 -10.00
N ASN A 267 -9.31 -12.71 -8.75
CA ASN A 267 -10.07 -11.58 -8.20
C ASN A 267 -9.23 -10.30 -8.15
N LEU A 268 -7.96 -10.41 -7.71
CA LEU A 268 -7.04 -9.26 -7.69
C LEU A 268 -6.73 -8.74 -9.08
N LEU A 269 -6.61 -9.63 -10.07
CA LEU A 269 -6.37 -9.25 -11.46
C LEU A 269 -7.60 -8.63 -12.12
N HIS A 270 -8.78 -8.77 -11.50
CA HIS A 270 -10.07 -8.38 -12.05
C HIS A 270 -10.27 -8.87 -13.50
N SER A 271 -9.68 -10.02 -13.84
CA SER A 271 -9.76 -10.57 -15.19
C SER A 271 -11.08 -11.32 -15.33
N HIS A 272 -12.02 -10.74 -16.08
CA HIS A 272 -13.23 -11.41 -16.55
C HIS A 272 -13.00 -12.07 -17.92
#